data_AF-A0A6V7IBY7-F1
#
_entry.id   AF-A0A6V7IBY7-F1
#
_cell.length_a   1.000
_cell.length_b   1.000
_cell.length_c   1.000
_cell.angle_alpha   90.00
_cell.angle_beta   90.00
_cell.angle_gamma   90.00
#
_symmetry.space_group_name_H-M   'P 1'
#
loop_
_entity.id
_entity.type
_entity.pdbx_description
1 polymer ?
#
loop_
_entity_poly.entity_id
_entity_poly.type
_entity_poly.pdbx_seq_one_letter_code
_entity_poly.pdbx_strand_id
1 'polypeptide(L)' 'INEFNDFCWDKCVDKPGAKLDAKTETCLNNCVDRFIDVSLLITNRFAQLLQKSAGGM' A
#
# COMPACT_ATOMS: atom_id res chain seq x y z
N ILE A 1 6.71 6.11 3.54
CA ILE A 1 6.21 7.08 2.55
C ILE A 1 6.77 6.77 1.16
N ASN A 2 8.09 6.67 1.00
CA ASN A 2 8.70 6.45 -0.32
C ASN A 2 8.28 5.12 -0.99
N GLU A 3 8.17 4.02 -0.23
CA GLU A 3 7.78 2.71 -0.76
C GLU A 3 6.46 2.71 -1.56
N PHE A 4 5.38 3.30 -1.01
CA PHE A 4 4.11 3.33 -1.72
C PHE A 4 4.13 4.35 -2.87
N ASN A 5 4.93 5.40 -2.76
CA ASN A 5 5.05 6.40 -3.83
C ASN A 5 5.62 5.75 -5.08
N ASP A 6 6.76 5.07 -4.98
CA ASP A 6 7.41 4.42 -6.11
C ASP A 6 6.52 3.30 -6.68
N PHE A 7 5.96 2.47 -5.81
CA PHE A 7 5.06 1.39 -6.22
C PHE A 7 3.81 1.90 -6.95
N CYS A 8 3.12 2.88 -6.38
CA CYS A 8 1.89 3.40 -6.99
C CYS A 8 2.16 4.26 -8.22
N TRP A 9 3.32 4.93 -8.28
CA TRP A 9 3.77 5.63 -9.47
C TRP A 9 3.93 4.66 -10.64
N ASP A 10 4.70 3.58 -10.46
CA ASP A 10 4.94 2.57 -11.48
C ASP A 10 3.64 1.85 -11.92
N LYS A 11 2.66 1.73 -11.02
CA LYS A 11 1.38 1.08 -11.30
C LYS A 11 0.38 1.97 -12.03
N CYS A 12 0.34 3.26 -11.71
CA CYS A 12 -0.73 4.14 -12.14
C CYS A 12 -0.31 5.18 -13.17
N VAL A 13 0.98 5.52 -13.27
CA VAL A 13 1.47 6.61 -14.12
C VAL A 13 2.26 6.04 -15.30
N ASP A 14 1.59 5.89 -16.44
CA ASP A 14 2.23 5.46 -17.70
C ASP A 14 2.98 6.62 -18.38
N LYS A 15 2.29 7.76 -18.58
CA LYS A 15 2.87 8.94 -19.22
C LYS A 15 2.65 10.19 -18.37
N PRO A 16 3.71 10.80 -17.82
CA PRO A 16 3.57 12.02 -17.06
C PRO A 16 3.17 13.18 -17.98
N GLY A 17 2.11 13.89 -17.60
CA GLY A 17 1.65 15.11 -18.25
C GLY A 17 1.81 16.33 -17.34
N ALA A 18 1.41 17.50 -17.82
CA ALA A 18 1.41 18.74 -17.01
C ALA A 18 0.43 18.68 -15.82
N LYS A 19 -0.55 17.78 -15.86
CA LYS A 19 -1.54 17.51 -14.82
C LYS A 19 -1.89 16.02 -14.84
N LEU A 20 -2.31 15.49 -13.70
CA LEU A 20 -2.89 14.16 -13.63
C LEU A 20 -4.29 14.19 -14.23
N ASP A 21 -4.64 13.18 -15.03
CA ASP A 21 -6.02 12.99 -15.45
C ASP A 21 -6.83 12.30 -14.34
N ALA A 22 -8.16 12.41 -14.41
CA ALA A 22 -9.05 11.87 -13.38
C ALA A 22 -8.87 10.35 -13.17
N LYS A 23 -8.48 9.62 -14.22
CA LYS A 23 -8.22 8.17 -14.15
C LYS A 23 -6.96 7.89 -13.33
N THR A 24 -5.90 8.65 -13.56
CA THR A 24 -4.63 8.54 -12.86
C THR A 24 -4.78 8.94 -11.40
N GLU A 25 -5.49 10.03 -11.11
CA GLU A 25 -5.83 10.43 -9.73
C GLU A 25 -6.61 9.34 -9.00
N THR A 26 -7.65 8.79 -9.63
CA THR A 26 -8.44 7.69 -9.06
C THR A 26 -7.58 6.44 -8.83
N CYS A 27 -6.69 6.11 -9.77
CA CYS A 27 -5.77 4.98 -9.62
C CYS A 27 -4.84 5.17 -8.44
N LEU A 28 -4.20 6.35 -8.31
CA LEU A 28 -3.26 6.65 -7.23
C LEU A 28 -3.94 6.59 -5.86
N ASN A 29 -5.13 7.19 -5.71
CA ASN A 29 -5.91 7.12 -4.47
C ASN A 29 -6.19 5.67 -4.08
N ASN A 30 -6.75 4.89 -5.01
CA ASN A 30 -7.03 3.47 -4.77
C ASN A 30 -5.74 2.68 -4.47
N CYS A 31 -4.65 2.95 -5.18
CA CYS A 31 -3.40 2.22 -4.98
C CYS A 31 -2.84 2.44 -3.57
N VAL A 32 -2.80 3.69 -3.11
CA VAL A 32 -2.29 4.03 -1.78
C VAL A 32 -3.19 3.43 -0.69
N ASP A 33 -4.52 3.56 -0.82
CA ASP A 33 -5.46 2.96 0.14
C ASP A 33 -5.25 1.44 0.25
N ARG A 34 -5.14 0.75 -0.90
CA ARG A 34 -4.91 -0.71 -0.93
C ARG A 34 -3.55 -1.10 -0.37
N PHE A 35 -2.51 -0.32 -0.64
CA PHE A 35 -1.18 -0.57 -0.10
C PHE A 35 -1.20 -0.50 1.44
N ILE A 36 -1.86 0.51 2.00
CA ILE A 36 -1.98 0.69 3.45
C ILE A 36 -2.81 -0.43 4.07
N ASP A 37 -3.98 -0.74 3.49
CA ASP A 37 -4.86 -1.81 3.97
C ASP A 37 -4.12 -3.15 4.06
N VAL A 38 -3.41 -3.53 3.00
CA VAL A 38 -2.67 -4.80 2.93
C VAL A 38 -1.49 -4.79 3.90
N SER A 39 -0.76 -3.68 3.97
CA SER A 39 0.37 -3.54 4.92
C SER A 39 -0.08 -3.71 6.36
N LEU A 40 -1.21 -3.10 6.73
CA LEU A 40 -1.80 -3.21 8.06
C LEU A 40 -2.31 -4.63 8.32
N LEU A 41 -3.00 -5.24 7.37
CA LEU A 41 -3.47 -6.62 7.47
C LEU A 41 -2.33 -7.60 7.74
N ILE A 42 -1.24 -7.50 6.95
CA ILE A 42 -0.06 -8.35 7.08
C ILE A 42 0.61 -8.12 8.44
N THR A 43 0.83 -6.85 8.82
CA THR A 43 1.44 -6.49 10.10
C THR A 43 0.66 -7.05 11.28
N ASN A 44 -0.67 -6.87 11.28
CA ASN A 44 -1.55 -7.40 12.33
C ASN A 44 -1.53 -8.92 12.39
N ARG A 45 -1.50 -9.60 11.24
CA ARG A 45 -1.41 -11.06 11.19
C ARG A 45 -0.10 -11.55 11.80
N PHE A 46 1.02 -10.91 11.48
CA PHE A 46 2.32 -11.28 12.06
C PHE A 46 2.37 -11.00 13.56
N ALA A 47 1.85 -9.86 14.03
CA ALA A 47 1.75 -9.56 15.45
C ALA A 47 0.96 -10.62 16.22
N GLN A 48 -0.18 -11.06 15.68
CA GLN A 48 -1.00 -12.13 16.27
C GLN A 48 -0.25 -13.47 16.34
N LEU A 49 0.52 -13.80 15.30
CA LEU A 49 1.33 -15.04 15.28
C LEU A 49 2.44 -15.00 16.34
N LEU A 50 3.12 -13.86 16.47
CA LEU A 50 4.18 -13.66 17.47
C LEU A 50 3.64 -13.71 18.90
N GLN A 51 2.49 -13.10 19.17
CA GLN A 51 1.81 -13.18 20.47
C GLN A 51 1.46 -14.63 20.83
N LYS A 52 0.95 -15.41 19.86
CA LYS A 52 0.65 -16.83 20.06
C LYS A 52 1.90 -17.67 20.31
N SER A 53 3.02 -17.39 19.64
CA SER A 53 4.28 -18.11 19.88
C SER A 53 4.94 -17.72 21.20
N ALA A 54 4.81 -16.46 21.64
CA ALA A 54 5.39 -15.97 22.89
C ALA A 54 4.60 -16.42 24.13
N GLY A 55 3.28 -16.62 24.01
CA GLY A 55 2.43 -17.15 25.09
C GLY A 55 2.46 -18.67 25.23
N GLY A 56 3.31 -19.37 24.46
CA GLY A 56 3.51 -20.82 24.50
C GLY A 56 4.76 -21.27 25.29
N MET A 57 5.42 -20.35 26.02
CA MET A 57 6.43 -20.67 27.04
C MET A 57 5.81 -20.55 28.43
#